data_AF-A0A416T8J1-F1
#
_entry.id   AF-A0A416T8J1-F1
#
_cell.length_a   1.000
_cell.length_b   1.000
_cell.length_c   1.000
_cell.angle_alpha   90.00
_cell.angle_beta   90.00
_cell.angle_gamma   90.00
#
_symmetry.space_group_name_H-M   'P 1'
#
loop_
_entity.id
_entity.type
_entity.pdbx_description
1 polymer ?
#
loop_
_entity_poly.entity_id
_entity_poly.type
_entity_poly.pdbx_seq_one_letter_code
_entity_poly.pdbx_strand_id
1 'polypeptide(L)'
;MVMARDNKIPGEVKVFLNHIYEYKKGVRSMVLCTINKSYERIATDRLESQQICYVKQDAGERSVNIYFGRPECIEAIRLLVTRPLNLLTPEEDFILGALLGYDICMQCERFCTKKKQALSSDLAGMVG
;
A
#
# COMPACT_ATOMS: atom_id res chain seq x y z
N MET A 1 12.54 41.44 12.12
CA MET A 1 13.33 40.27 11.66
C MET A 1 12.33 39.15 11.36
N VAL A 2 11.89 39.03 10.11
CA VAL A 2 10.99 37.94 9.70
C VAL A 2 11.87 36.69 9.55
N MET A 3 11.71 35.73 10.47
CA MET A 3 12.39 34.45 10.38
C MET A 3 11.73 33.66 9.24
N ALA A 4 12.40 33.62 8.08
CA ALA A 4 12.09 32.68 7.02
C ALA A 4 12.24 31.26 7.59
N ARG A 5 11.12 30.63 7.94
CA ARG A 5 11.10 29.19 8.18
C ARG A 5 11.34 28.55 6.83
N ASP A 6 12.51 27.97 6.64
CA ASP A 6 12.78 27.05 5.54
C ASP A 6 11.69 25.98 5.55
N ASN A 7 10.68 26.17 4.70
CA ASN A 7 9.56 25.26 4.54
C ASN A 7 10.03 24.03 3.74
N LYS A 8 11.02 23.30 4.26
CA LYS A 8 11.48 22.05 3.67
C LYS A 8 10.35 21.05 3.81
N ILE A 9 9.68 20.79 2.68
CA ILE A 9 8.71 19.69 2.56
C ILE A 9 9.36 18.42 3.14
N PRO A 10 8.74 17.78 4.15
CA PRO A 10 9.28 16.58 4.77
C PRO A 10 9.59 15.50 3.74
N GLY A 11 10.65 14.71 3.98
CA GLY A 11 11.11 13.68 3.03
C GLY A 11 9.99 12.70 2.63
N GLU A 12 9.18 12.26 3.58
CA GLU A 12 8.03 11.39 3.34
C GLU A 12 7.01 12.00 2.35
N VAL A 13 6.70 13.29 2.52
CA VAL A 13 5.77 13.99 1.62
C VAL A 13 6.35 14.10 0.21
N LYS A 14 7.67 14.30 0.07
CA LYS A 14 8.32 14.31 -1.25
C LYS A 14 8.22 12.95 -1.93
N VAL A 15 8.45 11.86 -1.20
CA VAL A 15 8.31 10.49 -1.73
C VAL A 15 6.87 10.23 -2.17
N PHE A 16 5.89 10.63 -1.36
CA PHE A 16 4.48 10.51 -1.71
C PHE A 16 4.12 11.29 -2.99
N LEU A 17 4.61 12.53 -3.14
CA LEU A 17 4.42 13.32 -4.36
C LEU A 17 5.06 12.68 -5.59
N ASN A 18 6.23 12.05 -5.43
CA ASN A 18 6.87 11.30 -6.51
C ASN A 18 6.00 10.10 -6.93
N HIS A 19 5.40 9.39 -5.99
CA HIS A 19 4.48 8.30 -6.32
C HIS A 19 3.23 8.76 -7.10
N ILE A 20 2.68 9.94 -6.78
CA ILE A 20 1.60 10.52 -7.57
C ILE A 20 2.08 10.80 -9.00
N TYR A 21 3.30 11.30 -9.18
CA TYR A 21 3.86 11.55 -10.50
C TYR A 21 4.04 10.26 -11.30
N GLU A 22 4.59 9.20 -10.70
CA GLU A 22 4.73 7.88 -11.35
C GLU A 22 3.39 7.30 -11.78
N TYR A 23 2.36 7.39 -10.91
CA TYR A 23 1.00 6.96 -11.24
C TYR A 23 0.47 7.72 -12.46
N LYS A 24 0.60 9.05 -12.48
CA LYS A 24 0.12 9.88 -13.61
C LYS A 24 0.87 9.62 -14.91
N LYS A 25 2.12 9.13 -14.85
CA LYS A 25 2.89 8.69 -16.02
C LYS A 25 2.52 7.28 -16.49
N GLY A 26 1.67 6.56 -15.75
CA GLY A 26 1.25 5.21 -16.10
C GLY A 26 2.29 4.14 -15.78
N VAL A 27 3.23 4.43 -14.87
CA VAL A 27 4.25 3.44 -14.44
C VAL A 27 3.61 2.25 -13.74
N ARG A 28 2.54 2.49 -12.97
CA ARG A 28 1.77 1.45 -12.27
C ARG A 28 0.31 1.88 -12.11
N SER A 29 -0.59 0.91 -12.09
CA SER A 29 -2.04 1.15 -11.98
C SER A 29 -2.50 1.52 -10.57
N MET A 30 -1.71 1.16 -9.56
CA MET A 30 -2.00 1.44 -8.15
C MET A 30 -0.70 1.58 -7.36
N VAL A 31 -0.72 2.41 -6.33
CA VAL A 31 0.39 2.60 -5.39
C VAL A 31 -0.08 2.39 -3.97
N LEU A 32 0.77 1.77 -3.15
CA LEU A 32 0.68 1.75 -1.69
C LEU A 32 1.80 2.62 -1.13
N CYS A 33 1.47 3.57 -0.27
CA CYS A 33 2.43 4.36 0.47
C CYS A 33 2.06 4.37 1.96
N THR A 34 3.03 4.10 2.83
CA THR A 34 2.89 4.24 4.28
C THR A 34 3.47 5.57 4.70
N ILE A 35 2.66 6.42 5.33
CA ILE A 35 3.09 7.74 5.80
C ILE A 35 2.71 7.96 7.26
N ASN A 36 3.33 8.95 7.91
CA ASN A 36 2.88 9.39 9.22
C ASN A 36 1.47 10.01 9.14
N LYS A 37 0.62 9.72 10.13
CA LYS A 37 -0.73 10.28 10.25
C LYS A 37 -0.74 11.82 10.29
N SER A 38 0.34 12.45 10.76
CA SER A 38 0.48 13.92 10.73
C SER A 38 0.45 14.50 9.31
N TYR A 39 0.79 13.70 8.29
CA TYR A 39 0.79 14.08 6.88
C TYR A 39 -0.41 13.53 6.10
N GLU A 40 -1.30 12.78 6.74
CA GLU A 40 -2.45 12.14 6.10
C GLU A 40 -3.30 13.14 5.34
N ARG A 41 -3.66 14.25 5.99
CA ARG A 41 -4.50 15.28 5.39
C ARG A 41 -3.85 15.91 4.15
N ILE A 42 -2.55 16.19 4.22
CA ILE A 42 -1.80 16.74 3.08
C ILE A 42 -1.82 15.75 1.91
N ALA A 43 -1.67 14.46 2.20
CA ALA A 43 -1.71 13.41 1.19
C ALA A 43 -3.10 13.27 0.55
N THR A 44 -4.18 13.23 1.34
CA THR A 44 -5.55 13.11 0.84
C THR A 44 -5.99 14.33 0.05
N ASP A 45 -5.74 15.55 0.56
CA ASP A 45 -6.08 16.80 -0.14
C ASP A 45 -5.41 16.85 -1.53
N ARG A 46 -4.18 16.31 -1.63
CA ARG A 46 -3.44 16.25 -2.89
C ARG A 46 -3.98 15.22 -3.88
N LEU A 47 -4.53 14.11 -3.39
CA LEU A 47 -5.19 13.09 -4.23
C LEU A 47 -6.55 13.61 -4.72
N GLU A 48 -7.33 14.23 -3.83
CA GLU A 48 -8.66 14.78 -4.13
C GLU A 48 -8.59 15.93 -5.14
N SER A 49 -7.64 16.86 -4.97
CA SER A 49 -7.41 17.96 -5.94
C SER A 49 -7.01 17.49 -7.34
N GLN A 50 -6.59 16.23 -7.48
CA GLN A 50 -6.24 15.61 -8.76
C GLN A 50 -7.24 14.52 -9.18
N GLN A 51 -8.35 14.36 -8.45
CA GLN A 51 -9.38 13.36 -8.69
C GLN A 51 -8.83 11.93 -8.77
N ILE A 52 -7.87 11.61 -7.91
CA ILE A 52 -7.28 10.27 -7.84
C ILE A 52 -8.03 9.45 -6.78
N CYS A 53 -8.59 8.31 -7.18
CA CYS A 53 -9.26 7.39 -6.27
C CYS A 53 -8.26 6.82 -5.24
N TYR A 54 -8.71 6.71 -3.99
CA TYR A 54 -7.88 6.22 -2.89
C TYR A 54 -8.67 5.55 -1.77
N VAL A 55 -7.98 4.74 -0.97
CA VAL A 55 -8.46 4.18 0.29
C VAL A 55 -7.35 4.24 1.33
N LYS A 56 -7.73 4.44 2.59
CA LYS A 56 -6.82 4.50 3.73
C LYS A 56 -7.03 3.32 4.63
N GLN A 57 -5.95 2.87 5.26
CA GLN A 57 -5.97 1.83 6.27
C GLN A 57 -4.99 2.18 7.37
N ASP A 58 -5.41 2.08 8.63
CA ASP A 58 -4.49 2.21 9.76
C ASP A 58 -3.41 1.13 9.71
N ALA A 59 -2.14 1.56 9.77
CA ALA A 59 -0.97 0.69 9.75
C ALA A 59 -0.24 0.64 11.11
N GLY A 60 -0.75 1.38 12.09
CA GLY A 60 -0.20 1.51 13.44
C GLY A 60 -0.73 2.76 14.14
N GLU A 61 -0.19 3.06 15.33
CA GLU A 61 -0.62 4.25 16.09
C GLU A 61 -0.35 5.55 15.35
N ARG A 62 0.80 5.65 14.66
CA ARG A 62 1.27 6.88 14.01
C ARG A 62 1.38 6.78 12.49
N SER A 63 1.07 5.64 11.91
CA SER A 63 1.22 5.36 10.48
C SER A 63 -0.11 4.98 9.85
N VAL A 64 -0.27 5.40 8.59
CA VAL A 64 -1.43 5.07 7.77
C VAL A 64 -0.94 4.62 6.40
N ASN A 65 -1.53 3.54 5.91
CA ASN A 65 -1.37 3.07 4.54
C ASN A 65 -2.37 3.81 3.66
N ILE A 66 -1.88 4.47 2.62
CA ILE A 66 -2.69 5.11 1.59
C ILE A 66 -2.48 4.33 0.30
N TYR A 67 -3.57 3.73 -0.18
CA TYR A 67 -3.64 3.11 -1.50
C TYR A 67 -4.30 4.09 -2.44
N PHE A 68 -3.69 4.39 -3.58
CA PHE A 68 -4.29 5.25 -4.60
C PHE A 68 -3.98 4.75 -6.01
N GLY A 69 -4.89 5.00 -6.95
CA GLY A 69 -4.74 4.49 -8.30
C GLY A 69 -6.02 4.47 -9.11
N ARG A 70 -6.08 3.52 -10.04
CA ARG A 70 -7.26 3.26 -10.88
C ARG A 70 -8.47 2.89 -10.02
N PRO A 71 -9.68 3.42 -10.30
CA PRO A 71 -10.88 3.15 -9.51
C PRO A 71 -11.12 1.65 -9.29
N GLU A 72 -10.95 0.84 -10.34
CA GLU A 72 -11.18 -0.60 -10.32
C GLU A 72 -10.21 -1.32 -9.37
N CYS A 73 -8.95 -0.87 -9.32
CA CYS A 73 -7.95 -1.39 -8.37
C CYS A 73 -8.28 -0.99 -6.93
N ILE A 74 -8.74 0.24 -6.71
CA ILE A 74 -9.07 0.75 -5.37
C ILE A 74 -10.29 0.05 -4.80
N GLU A 75 -11.33 -0.18 -5.60
CA GLU A 75 -12.49 -0.94 -5.17
C GLU A 75 -12.12 -2.40 -4.82
N ALA A 76 -11.22 -3.03 -5.57
CA ALA A 76 -10.70 -4.35 -5.20
C ALA A 76 -9.95 -4.31 -3.84
N ILE A 77 -9.13 -3.29 -3.59
CA ILE A 77 -8.43 -3.13 -2.32
C ILE A 77 -9.38 -2.90 -1.15
N ARG A 78 -10.49 -2.16 -1.33
CA ARG A 78 -11.50 -1.98 -0.27
C ARG A 78 -12.05 -3.30 0.24
N LEU A 79 -12.22 -4.27 -0.66
CA LEU A 79 -12.74 -5.60 -0.33
C LEU A 79 -11.65 -6.54 0.21
N LEU A 80 -10.43 -6.42 -0.30
CA LEU A 80 -9.31 -7.30 0.04
C LEU A 80 -8.66 -6.92 1.37
N VAL A 81 -8.38 -5.64 1.58
CA VAL A 81 -7.58 -5.15 2.70
C VAL A 81 -8.49 -4.75 3.87
N THR A 82 -9.19 -5.76 4.40
CA THR A 82 -10.04 -5.63 5.61
C THR A 82 -9.26 -5.92 6.90
N ARG A 83 -8.03 -6.42 6.77
CA ARG A 83 -7.14 -6.81 7.86
C ARG A 83 -5.72 -6.23 7.64
N PRO A 84 -4.91 -6.11 8.70
CA PRO A 84 -3.50 -5.75 8.58
C PRO A 84 -2.76 -6.57 7.52
N LEU A 85 -1.82 -5.95 6.79
CA LEU A 85 -1.10 -6.56 5.67
C LEU A 85 -0.35 -7.85 6.03
N ASN A 86 0.11 -7.98 7.28
CA ASN A 86 0.80 -9.17 7.78
C ASN A 86 -0.13 -10.37 7.99
N LEU A 87 -1.45 -10.18 7.94
CA LEU A 87 -2.46 -11.23 8.12
C LEU A 87 -3.12 -11.64 6.80
N LEU A 88 -2.68 -11.10 5.67
CA LEU A 88 -3.19 -11.50 4.36
C LEU A 88 -2.84 -12.96 4.07
N THR A 89 -3.83 -13.68 3.56
CA THR A 89 -3.66 -15.02 2.98
C THR A 89 -2.69 -14.97 1.79
N PRO A 90 -2.08 -16.10 1.40
CA PRO A 90 -1.22 -16.14 0.22
C PRO A 90 -1.90 -15.62 -1.05
N GLU A 91 -3.20 -15.91 -1.23
CA GLU A 91 -4.02 -15.41 -2.33
C GLU A 91 -4.21 -13.88 -2.29
N GLU A 92 -4.58 -13.34 -1.13
CA GLU A 92 -4.76 -11.90 -0.96
C GLU A 92 -3.43 -11.14 -1.19
N ASP A 93 -2.30 -11.67 -0.71
CA ASP A 93 -0.96 -11.11 -0.95
C ASP A 93 -0.54 -11.23 -2.43
N PHE A 94 -0.94 -12.30 -3.12
CA PHE A 94 -0.72 -12.44 -4.55
C PHE A 94 -1.44 -11.33 -5.33
N ILE A 95 -2.75 -11.15 -5.08
CA ILE A 95 -3.58 -10.14 -5.73
C ILE A 95 -3.06 -8.74 -5.43
N LEU A 96 -2.73 -8.46 -4.16
CA LEU A 96 -2.16 -7.17 -3.77
C LEU A 96 -0.87 -6.86 -4.54
N GLY A 97 0.05 -7.81 -4.64
CA GLY A 97 1.30 -7.60 -5.36
C GLY A 97 1.10 -7.43 -6.87
N ALA A 98 0.17 -8.18 -7.47
CA ALA A 98 -0.20 -8.00 -8.88
C ALA A 98 -0.79 -6.60 -9.14
N LEU A 99 -1.68 -6.11 -8.26
CA LEU A 99 -2.24 -4.75 -8.36
C LEU A 99 -1.17 -3.66 -8.19
N LEU A 100 -0.14 -3.90 -7.38
CA LEU A 100 1.01 -3.01 -7.22
C LEU A 100 1.99 -3.05 -8.40
N GLY A 101 1.79 -3.96 -9.37
CA GLY A 101 2.61 -4.10 -10.57
C GLY A 101 3.87 -4.95 -10.37
N TYR A 102 3.90 -5.83 -9.37
CA TYR A 102 4.97 -6.82 -9.26
C TYR A 102 4.87 -7.87 -10.36
N ASP A 103 6.03 -8.41 -10.73
CA ASP A 103 6.12 -9.48 -11.72
C ASP A 103 5.31 -10.70 -11.30
N ILE A 104 4.56 -11.27 -12.25
CA ILE A 104 3.65 -12.38 -11.99
C ILE A 104 4.42 -13.65 -11.63
N CYS A 105 5.56 -13.93 -12.27
CA CYS A 105 6.36 -15.10 -11.95
C CYS A 105 6.95 -15.01 -10.54
N MET A 106 7.47 -13.84 -10.15
CA MET A 106 7.94 -13.60 -8.79
C MET A 106 6.81 -13.76 -7.75
N GLN A 107 5.60 -13.30 -8.06
CA GLN A 107 4.44 -13.51 -7.20
C GLN A 107 4.03 -14.99 -7.11
N CYS A 108 4.17 -15.77 -8.19
CA CYS A 108 3.95 -17.22 -8.17
C CYS A 108 4.94 -17.94 -7.24
N GLU A 109 6.23 -17.59 -7.31
CA GLU A 109 7.26 -18.15 -6.42
C GLU A 109 6.97 -17.84 -4.94
N ARG A 110 6.62 -16.58 -4.66
CA ARG A 110 6.26 -16.12 -3.32
C ARG A 110 5.00 -16.82 -2.79
N PHE A 111 3.98 -16.97 -3.64
CA PHE A 111 2.75 -17.69 -3.29
C PHE A 111 3.01 -19.16 -2.94
N CYS A 112 3.75 -19.88 -3.79
CA CYS A 112 4.11 -21.28 -3.55
C CYS A 112 4.88 -21.46 -2.24
N THR A 113 5.79 -20.52 -1.94
CA THR A 113 6.56 -20.53 -0.70
C THR A 113 5.66 -20.36 0.53
N LYS A 114 4.79 -19.34 0.52
CA LYS A 114 3.85 -19.08 1.62
C LYS A 114 2.86 -20.22 1.84
N LYS A 115 2.35 -20.85 0.77
CA LYS A 115 1.45 -22.01 0.87
C LYS A 115 2.12 -23.21 1.53
N LYS A 116 3.36 -23.53 1.15
CA LYS A 116 4.13 -24.62 1.77
C LYS A 116 4.39 -24.36 3.26
N GLN A 117 4.70 -23.12 3.63
CA GLN A 117 4.89 -22.74 5.03
C GLN A 117 3.61 -22.95 5.84
N ALA A 118 2.46 -22.46 5.36
CA ALA A 118 1.17 -22.66 6.03
C ALA A 118 0.86 -24.15 6.24
N LEU A 119 1.02 -24.97 5.20
CA LEU A 119 0.83 -26.43 5.27
C LEU A 119 1.74 -27.10 6.32
N SER A 120 2.99 -26.65 6.44
CA SER A 120 3.94 -27.19 7.43
C SER A 120 3.60 -26.77 8.87
N SER A 121 3.04 -25.57 9.05
CA SER A 121 2.57 -25.08 10.35
C SER A 121 1.31 -25.81 10.81
N ASP A 122 0.38 -26.10 9.89
CA ASP A 122 -0.84 -26.85 10.18
C ASP A 122 -0.52 -28.30 10.61
N LEU A 123 0.48 -28.94 9.98
CA LEU A 123 0.91 -30.28 10.37
C LEU A 123 1.57 -30.29 11.75
N ALA A 124 2.38 -29.28 12.09
CA ALA A 124 3.01 -29.18 13.42
C ALA A 124 2.00 -28.95 14.56
N GLY A 125 0.88 -28.27 14.29
CA GLY A 125 -0.19 -28.03 15.26
C GLY A 125 -1.09 -29.24 15.55
N MET A 126 -1.03 -30.30 14.74
CA MET A 126 -1.80 -31.53 14.95
C MET A 126 -1.07 -32.60 15.78
N VAL A 127 0.23 -32.42 16.05
CA VAL A 127 1.08 -33.40 16.77
C VAL A 127 1.47 -32.90 18.17
N GLY A 128 0.98 -31.73 18.60
CA GLY A 128 1.16 -31.17 19.95
C GLY A 128 -0.14 -31.16 20.73
#